data_AF-A0A5C6JV99-F1
#
_entry.id   AF-A0A5C6JV99-F1
#
_cell.length_a   1.000
_cell.length_b   1.000
_cell.length_c   1.000
_cell.angle_alpha   90.00
_cell.angle_beta   90.00
_cell.angle_gamma   90.00
#
_symmetry.space_group_name_H-M   'P 1'
#
loop_
_entity.id
_entity.type
_entity.pdbx_description
1 polymer ?
#
loop_
_entity_poly.entity_id
_entity_poly.type
_entity_poly.pdbx_seq_one_letter_code
_entity_poly.pdbx_strand_id
1 'polypeptide(L)'
;MKAKTALPAVAMTAVSMVLTLAVVMMWLGAAVPWPVALVVGLGIDGGWLATLAYERRLAAQGDHSNTVTGVGWGFGLIATGVLVAHALTVDGFAAAWLAVAWLPVAAKALWLIHGLWERTALTPTALDAIRGIQQEARDEAAVARARLRAEAATEETRLTAVTGAGARVARVQAETAQALAEAWSTLERARAGEETGRALTSVTGRVTPGVTPRWELPVWGPLEPVAAPALEGPALSDTELDALVDEIRTSRTPPLSYREMAARFRAAGHSASEVRLRAAWKRVAA
;
A
#
# COMPACT_ATOMS: atom_id res chain seq x y z
N MET A 1 27.20 -4.60 -30.29
CA MET A 1 26.69 -4.83 -31.68
C MET A 1 25.27 -4.27 -31.95
N LYS A 2 24.58 -3.66 -30.97
CA LYS A 2 23.15 -3.28 -31.08
C LYS A 2 22.83 -2.10 -32.02
N ALA A 3 23.70 -1.11 -32.16
CA ALA A 3 23.39 0.09 -32.94
C ALA A 3 23.39 -0.13 -34.47
N LYS A 4 24.21 -1.07 -34.96
CA LYS A 4 24.41 -1.25 -36.41
C LYS A 4 23.21 -1.89 -37.11
N THR A 5 22.43 -2.72 -36.41
CA THR A 5 21.29 -3.44 -36.99
C THR A 5 19.98 -2.65 -36.95
N ALA A 6 19.87 -1.64 -36.08
CA ALA A 6 18.71 -0.74 -36.03
C ALA A 6 18.81 0.43 -37.03
N LEU A 7 20.02 0.74 -37.52
CA LEU A 7 20.31 1.91 -38.36
C LEU A 7 19.41 2.00 -39.61
N PRO A 8 19.15 0.91 -40.36
CA PRO A 8 18.22 0.96 -41.49
C PRO A 8 16.79 1.34 -41.09
N ALA A 9 16.28 0.78 -39.98
CA ALA A 9 14.93 1.07 -39.49
C ALA A 9 14.80 2.53 -39.03
N VAL A 10 15.81 3.03 -38.32
CA VAL A 10 15.87 4.44 -37.90
C VAL A 10 15.92 5.38 -39.10
N ALA A 11 16.81 5.12 -40.06
CA ALA A 11 16.93 5.93 -41.27
C ALA A 11 15.61 5.97 -42.07
N MET A 12 14.99 4.80 -42.27
CA MET A 12 13.71 4.69 -42.98
C MET A 12 12.58 5.44 -42.27
N THR A 13 12.53 5.35 -40.94
CA THR A 13 11.55 6.08 -40.10
C THR A 13 11.74 7.59 -40.27
N ALA A 14 12.98 8.08 -40.17
CA ALA A 14 13.29 9.50 -40.31
C ALA A 14 12.93 10.05 -41.69
N VAL A 15 13.29 9.34 -42.77
CA VAL A 15 12.94 9.72 -44.14
C VAL A 15 11.42 9.74 -44.33
N SER A 16 10.74 8.71 -43.83
CA SER A 16 9.27 8.62 -43.88
C SER A 16 8.57 9.78 -43.19
N MET A 17 9.04 10.20 -42.02
CA MET A 17 8.47 11.33 -41.27
C MET A 17 8.67 12.64 -42.02
N VAL A 18 9.90 12.93 -42.44
CA VAL A 18 10.19 14.16 -43.19
C VAL A 18 9.32 14.27 -44.44
N LEU A 19 9.14 13.15 -45.15
CA LEU A 19 8.29 13.11 -46.33
C LEU A 19 6.81 13.33 -46.01
N THR A 20 6.29 12.66 -44.97
CA THR A 20 4.90 12.79 -44.55
C THR A 20 4.60 14.23 -44.12
N LEU A 21 5.47 14.83 -43.31
CA LEU A 21 5.36 16.23 -42.90
C LEU A 21 5.41 17.18 -44.09
N ALA A 22 6.35 16.99 -45.03
CA ALA A 22 6.47 17.84 -46.22
C ALA A 22 5.20 17.78 -47.09
N VAL A 23 4.65 16.59 -47.29
CA VAL A 23 3.41 16.39 -48.06
C VAL A 23 2.21 17.00 -47.34
N VAL A 24 2.05 16.78 -46.03
CA VAL A 24 0.98 17.41 -45.25
C VAL A 24 1.09 18.93 -45.33
N MET A 25 2.30 19.49 -45.22
CA MET A 25 2.51 20.93 -45.32
C MET A 25 2.15 21.49 -46.68
N MET A 26 2.55 20.82 -47.75
CA MET A 26 2.27 21.26 -49.12
C MET A 26 0.79 21.16 -49.46
N TRP A 27 0.10 20.11 -48.99
CA TRP A 27 -1.29 19.85 -49.32
C TRP A 27 -2.25 20.59 -48.39
N LEU A 28 -2.09 20.41 -47.08
CA LEU A 28 -2.99 20.99 -46.08
C LEU A 28 -2.72 22.48 -45.87
N GLY A 29 -1.47 22.94 -46.06
CA GLY A 29 -1.12 24.37 -45.98
C GLY A 29 -1.78 25.25 -47.05
N ALA A 30 -2.30 24.65 -48.13
CA ALA A 30 -3.13 25.34 -49.11
C ALA A 30 -4.58 25.57 -48.64
N ALA A 31 -5.06 24.75 -47.70
CA ALA A 31 -6.45 24.77 -47.22
C ALA A 31 -6.59 25.39 -45.81
N VAL A 32 -5.57 25.29 -44.97
CA VAL A 32 -5.56 25.80 -43.59
C VAL A 32 -4.28 26.57 -43.30
N PRO A 33 -4.25 27.45 -42.27
CA PRO A 33 -3.02 28.14 -41.88
C PRO A 33 -1.86 27.18 -41.63
N TRP A 34 -0.68 27.52 -42.14
CA TRP A 34 0.51 26.65 -42.07
C TRP A 34 0.86 26.12 -40.65
N PRO A 35 0.62 26.84 -39.53
CA PRO A 35 0.89 26.28 -38.21
C PRO A 35 -0.02 25.09 -37.87
N VAL A 36 -1.27 25.10 -38.37
CA VAL A 36 -2.23 24.01 -38.18
C VAL A 36 -1.78 22.79 -38.97
N ALA A 37 -1.35 22.97 -40.22
CA ALA A 37 -0.81 21.89 -41.04
C ALA A 37 0.44 21.25 -40.42
N LEU A 38 1.33 22.06 -39.83
CA LEU A 38 2.49 21.55 -39.08
C LEU A 38 2.07 20.69 -37.90
N VAL A 39 1.13 21.17 -37.08
CA VAL A 39 0.65 20.42 -35.90
C VAL A 39 0.02 19.09 -36.32
N VAL A 40 -0.73 19.06 -37.43
CA VAL A 40 -1.31 17.82 -37.95
C VAL A 40 -0.21 16.85 -38.41
N GLY A 41 0.77 17.31 -39.20
CA GLY A 41 1.87 16.47 -39.66
C GLY A 41 2.72 15.93 -38.51
N LEU A 42 3.12 16.80 -37.58
CA LEU A 42 3.84 16.43 -36.37
C LEU A 42 3.00 15.54 -35.44
N GLY A 43 1.67 15.68 -35.44
CA GLY A 43 0.76 14.84 -34.67
C GLY A 43 0.70 13.41 -35.20
N ILE A 44 0.67 13.23 -36.53
CA ILE A 44 0.72 11.90 -37.17
C ILE A 44 2.05 11.21 -36.85
N ASP A 45 3.16 11.89 -37.14
CA ASP A 45 4.50 11.34 -36.93
C ASP A 45 4.85 11.18 -35.44
N GLY A 46 4.43 12.12 -34.60
CA GLY A 46 4.62 12.09 -33.15
C GLY A 46 3.83 10.97 -32.49
N GLY A 47 2.58 10.76 -32.90
CA GLY A 47 1.77 9.62 -32.47
C GLY A 47 2.42 8.28 -32.88
N TRP A 48 2.92 8.21 -34.10
CA TRP A 48 3.65 7.03 -34.58
C TRP A 48 4.93 6.76 -33.77
N LEU A 49 5.78 7.76 -33.55
CA LEU A 49 6.99 7.62 -32.74
C LEU A 49 6.69 7.26 -31.29
N ALA A 50 5.64 7.83 -30.69
CA ALA A 50 5.23 7.49 -29.34
C ALA A 50 4.86 6.01 -29.23
N THR A 51 4.11 5.48 -30.20
CA THR A 51 3.76 4.05 -30.24
C THR A 51 4.99 3.16 -30.45
N LEU A 52 5.91 3.54 -31.35
CA LEU A 52 7.16 2.80 -31.59
C LEU A 52 8.06 2.79 -30.35
N ALA A 53 8.20 3.92 -29.67
CA ALA A 53 8.97 4.02 -28.43
C ALA A 53 8.35 3.15 -27.32
N TYR A 54 7.02 3.16 -27.21
CA TYR A 54 6.32 2.34 -26.24
C TYR A 54 6.44 0.84 -26.52
N GLU A 55 6.29 0.42 -27.77
CA GLU A 55 6.54 -0.97 -28.20
C GLU A 55 7.98 -1.41 -27.90
N ARG A 56 8.98 -0.56 -28.17
CA ARG A 56 10.38 -0.85 -27.88
C ARG A 56 10.64 -1.00 -26.38
N ARG A 57 10.00 -0.16 -25.57
CA ARG A 57 10.06 -0.26 -24.11
C ARG A 57 9.44 -1.56 -23.60
N LEU A 58 8.25 -1.93 -24.09
CA LEU A 58 7.61 -3.20 -23.73
C LEU A 58 8.45 -4.39 -24.16
N ALA A 59 8.98 -4.38 -25.39
CA ALA A 59 9.83 -5.44 -25.90
C ALA A 59 11.11 -5.61 -25.05
N ALA A 60 11.71 -4.51 -24.57
CA ALA A 60 12.85 -4.55 -23.65
C ALA A 60 12.49 -5.14 -22.27
N GLN A 61 11.22 -5.09 -21.88
CA GLN A 61 10.69 -5.71 -20.66
C GLN A 61 10.21 -7.16 -20.88
N GLY A 62 10.30 -7.68 -22.11
CA GLY A 62 9.75 -9.00 -22.47
C GLY A 62 8.23 -9.05 -22.56
N ASP A 63 7.57 -7.89 -22.67
CA ASP A 63 6.12 -7.76 -22.77
C ASP A 63 5.69 -7.25 -24.16
N HIS A 64 4.42 -7.43 -24.51
CA HIS A 64 3.85 -6.92 -25.76
C HIS A 64 2.39 -6.49 -25.58
N SER A 65 1.98 -5.44 -26.31
CA SER A 65 0.59 -4.99 -26.33
C SER A 65 0.06 -4.96 -27.76
N ASN A 66 -0.88 -5.86 -28.06
CA ASN A 66 -1.54 -5.92 -29.37
C ASN A 66 -2.26 -4.60 -29.69
N THR A 67 -2.82 -3.93 -28.68
CA THR A 67 -3.47 -2.64 -28.85
C THR A 67 -2.48 -1.58 -29.31
N VAL A 68 -1.33 -1.44 -28.64
CA VAL A 68 -0.32 -0.47 -29.03
C VAL A 68 0.23 -0.78 -30.42
N THR A 69 0.42 -2.07 -30.73
CA THR A 69 0.84 -2.51 -32.06
C THR A 69 -0.18 -2.17 -33.14
N GLY A 70 -1.47 -2.38 -32.88
CA GLY A 70 -2.54 -1.97 -33.77
C GLY A 70 -2.55 -0.46 -34.01
N VAL A 71 -2.41 0.35 -32.95
CA VAL A 71 -2.35 1.82 -33.07
C VAL A 71 -1.12 2.27 -33.86
N GLY A 72 0.05 1.67 -33.63
CA GLY A 72 1.26 1.99 -34.38
C GLY A 72 1.17 1.63 -35.87
N TRP A 73 0.49 0.53 -36.21
CA TRP A 73 0.13 0.21 -37.59
C TRP A 73 -0.90 1.20 -38.17
N GLY A 74 -1.88 1.62 -37.38
CA GLY A 74 -2.86 2.63 -37.76
C GLY A 74 -2.22 3.93 -38.20
N PHE A 75 -1.30 4.48 -37.40
CA PHE A 75 -0.55 5.69 -37.80
C PHE A 75 0.28 5.49 -39.07
N GLY A 76 0.95 4.33 -39.21
CA GLY A 76 1.69 4.01 -40.44
C GLY A 76 0.79 3.96 -41.68
N LEU A 77 -0.39 3.36 -41.57
CA LEU A 77 -1.38 3.32 -42.65
C LEU A 77 -1.96 4.69 -42.96
N ILE A 78 -2.21 5.54 -41.95
CA ILE A 78 -2.65 6.92 -42.16
C ILE A 78 -1.58 7.71 -42.91
N ALA A 79 -0.31 7.64 -42.50
CA ALA A 79 0.80 8.30 -43.17
C ALA A 79 0.94 7.83 -44.63
N THR A 80 0.89 6.51 -44.87
CA THR A 80 0.88 5.96 -46.24
C THR A 80 -0.34 6.43 -47.02
N GLY A 81 -1.52 6.48 -46.43
CA GLY A 81 -2.74 6.99 -47.07
C GLY A 81 -2.60 8.45 -47.52
N VAL A 82 -2.00 9.31 -46.70
CA VAL A 82 -1.70 10.71 -47.05
C VAL A 82 -0.75 10.78 -48.25
N LEU A 83 0.32 9.97 -48.25
CA LEU A 83 1.27 9.93 -49.36
C LEU A 83 0.65 9.39 -50.66
N VAL A 84 -0.19 8.36 -50.58
CA VAL A 84 -0.93 7.83 -51.73
C VAL A 84 -1.91 8.87 -52.27
N ALA A 85 -2.68 9.53 -51.39
CA ALA A 85 -3.59 10.59 -51.80
C ALA A 85 -2.85 11.73 -52.52
N HIS A 86 -1.69 12.13 -51.97
CA HIS A 86 -0.85 13.12 -52.63
C HIS A 86 -0.37 12.65 -54.01
N ALA A 87 0.12 11.41 -54.12
CA ALA A 87 0.58 10.82 -55.38
C ALA A 87 -0.50 10.85 -56.48
N LEU A 88 -1.77 10.68 -56.12
CA LEU A 88 -2.90 10.69 -57.05
C LEU A 88 -3.35 12.11 -57.46
N THR A 89 -2.92 13.14 -56.73
CA THR A 89 -3.34 14.54 -56.96
C THR A 89 -2.24 15.41 -57.58
N VAL A 90 -0.99 14.91 -57.64
CA VAL A 90 0.15 15.67 -58.18
C VAL A 90 0.34 15.41 -59.67
N ASP A 91 0.48 16.48 -60.44
CA ASP A 91 0.73 16.39 -61.88
C ASP A 91 2.18 15.96 -62.18
N GLY A 92 2.35 15.07 -63.15
CA GLY A 92 3.66 14.74 -63.75
C GLY A 92 4.53 13.71 -63.02
N PHE A 93 4.21 13.30 -61.79
CA PHE A 93 5.08 12.40 -60.99
C PHE A 93 4.35 11.33 -60.16
N ALA A 94 3.10 10.98 -60.48
CA ALA A 94 2.29 10.04 -59.69
C ALA A 94 2.99 8.69 -59.42
N ALA A 95 3.64 8.10 -60.43
CA ALA A 95 4.33 6.81 -60.28
C ALA A 95 5.51 6.86 -59.28
N ALA A 96 6.28 7.95 -59.29
CA ALA A 96 7.40 8.13 -58.36
C ALA A 96 6.88 8.29 -56.92
N TRP A 97 5.82 9.07 -56.73
CA TRP A 97 5.21 9.24 -55.41
C TRP A 97 4.56 7.98 -54.88
N LEU A 98 3.90 7.19 -55.72
CA LEU A 98 3.35 5.88 -55.34
C LEU A 98 4.45 4.91 -54.89
N ALA A 99 5.64 4.94 -55.49
CA ALA A 99 6.75 4.11 -55.06
C ALA A 99 7.21 4.45 -53.63
N VAL A 100 7.22 5.75 -53.28
CA VAL A 100 7.69 6.23 -51.98
C VAL A 100 6.56 6.23 -50.91
N ALA A 101 5.30 6.19 -51.31
CA ALA A 101 4.17 6.20 -50.37
C ALA A 101 4.16 5.02 -49.38
N TRP A 102 4.85 3.94 -49.71
CA TRP A 102 4.98 2.74 -48.88
C TRP A 102 6.10 2.81 -47.83
N LEU A 103 6.88 3.90 -47.78
CA LEU A 103 7.96 4.07 -46.80
C LEU A 103 7.51 3.90 -45.32
N PRO A 104 6.36 4.46 -44.86
CA PRO A 104 5.91 4.29 -43.47
C PRO A 104 5.67 2.83 -43.09
N VAL A 105 5.00 2.08 -43.98
CA VAL A 105 4.75 0.64 -43.83
C VAL A 105 6.05 -0.14 -43.84
N ALA A 106 6.96 0.16 -44.77
CA ALA A 106 8.26 -0.50 -44.85
C ALA A 106 9.13 -0.24 -43.61
N ALA A 107 9.12 0.98 -43.07
CA ALA A 107 9.81 1.33 -41.84
C ALA A 107 9.29 0.51 -40.64
N LYS A 108 7.96 0.38 -40.50
CA LYS A 108 7.34 -0.45 -39.46
C LYS A 108 7.71 -1.92 -39.61
N ALA A 109 7.66 -2.45 -40.84
CA ALA A 109 8.07 -3.82 -41.13
C ALA A 109 9.54 -4.07 -40.77
N LEU A 110 10.42 -3.10 -41.04
CA LEU A 110 11.84 -3.21 -40.73
C LEU A 110 12.08 -3.27 -39.21
N TRP A 111 11.30 -2.55 -38.42
CA TRP A 111 11.32 -2.66 -36.96
C TRP A 111 10.86 -4.04 -36.47
N LEU A 112 9.85 -4.64 -37.12
CA LEU A 112 9.42 -6.01 -36.80
C LEU A 112 10.51 -7.03 -37.12
N ILE A 113 11.10 -6.95 -38.31
CA ILE A 113 12.20 -7.84 -38.72
C ILE A 113 13.38 -7.69 -37.75
N HIS A 114 13.75 -6.46 -37.38
CA HIS A 114 14.79 -6.22 -36.39
C HIS A 114 14.47 -6.88 -35.04
N GLY A 115 13.23 -6.78 -34.57
CA GLY A 115 12.79 -7.47 -33.34
C GLY A 115 12.72 -8.99 -33.45
N LEU A 116 12.52 -9.54 -34.65
CA LEU A 116 12.63 -10.99 -34.91
C LEU A 116 14.09 -11.43 -34.92
N TRP A 117 14.97 -10.67 -35.58
CA TRP A 117 16.42 -10.93 -35.60
C TRP A 117 17.05 -10.92 -34.21
N GLU A 118 16.65 -9.97 -33.36
CA GLU A 118 17.13 -9.91 -31.98
C GLU A 118 16.69 -11.15 -31.17
N ARG A 119 15.52 -11.71 -31.48
CA ARG A 119 15.03 -12.96 -30.88
C ARG A 119 15.74 -14.19 -31.43
N THR A 120 15.99 -14.27 -32.73
CA THR A 120 16.69 -15.41 -33.34
C THR A 120 18.19 -15.42 -33.05
N ALA A 121 18.78 -14.27 -32.68
CA ALA A 121 20.17 -14.19 -32.23
C ALA A 121 20.37 -14.78 -30.82
N LEU A 122 19.31 -14.92 -30.03
CA LEU A 122 19.34 -15.56 -28.73
C LEU A 122 19.07 -17.06 -28.90
N THR A 123 19.87 -17.92 -28.26
CA THR A 123 19.61 -19.35 -28.27
C THR A 123 18.30 -19.65 -27.52
N PRO A 124 17.56 -20.72 -27.87
CA PRO A 124 16.33 -21.11 -27.16
C PRO A 124 16.56 -21.24 -25.64
N THR A 125 17.70 -21.80 -25.25
CA THR A 125 18.13 -21.91 -23.85
C THR A 125 18.27 -20.55 -23.16
N ALA A 126 18.79 -19.53 -23.86
CA ALA A 126 18.90 -18.18 -23.31
C ALA A 126 17.52 -17.53 -23.17
N LEU A 127 16.60 -17.76 -24.11
CA LEU A 127 15.23 -17.25 -24.01
C LEU A 127 14.46 -17.89 -22.85
N ASP A 128 14.61 -19.19 -22.64
CA ASP A 128 13.97 -19.89 -21.52
C ASP A 128 14.58 -19.50 -20.17
N ALA A 129 15.89 -19.26 -20.10
CA ALA A 129 16.53 -18.71 -18.91
C ALA A 129 16.00 -17.30 -18.58
N ILE A 130 15.85 -16.43 -19.59
CA ILE A 130 15.28 -15.08 -19.41
C ILE A 130 13.84 -15.16 -18.92
N ARG A 131 13.03 -16.05 -19.50
CA ARG A 131 11.66 -16.28 -19.04
C ARG A 131 11.65 -16.70 -17.58
N GLY A 132 12.44 -17.71 -17.21
CA GLY A 132 12.55 -18.21 -15.84
C GLY A 132 12.88 -17.11 -14.83
N ILE A 133 13.89 -16.28 -15.12
CA ILE A 133 14.27 -15.14 -14.27
C ILE A 133 13.12 -14.13 -14.13
N GLN A 134 12.39 -13.85 -15.22
CA GLN A 134 11.25 -12.93 -15.17
C GLN A 134 10.06 -13.50 -14.38
N GLN A 135 9.81 -14.80 -14.47
CA GLN A 135 8.78 -15.46 -13.67
C GLN A 135 9.14 -15.47 -12.20
N GLU A 136 10.37 -15.83 -11.85
CA GLU A 136 10.86 -15.81 -10.47
C GLU A 136 10.78 -14.40 -9.87
N ALA A 137 11.18 -13.36 -10.60
CA ALA A 137 11.04 -11.98 -10.15
C ALA A 137 9.58 -11.55 -9.95
N ARG A 138 8.64 -12.03 -10.79
CA ARG A 138 7.20 -11.75 -10.61
C ARG A 138 6.65 -12.46 -9.38
N ASP A 139 7.05 -13.70 -9.15
CA ASP A 139 6.62 -14.50 -8.01
C ASP A 139 7.17 -13.92 -6.71
N GLU A 140 8.45 -13.52 -6.68
CA GLU A 140 9.05 -12.84 -5.55
C GLU A 140 8.34 -11.51 -5.24
N ALA A 141 8.02 -10.71 -6.27
CA ALA A 141 7.25 -9.48 -6.09
C ALA A 141 5.83 -9.74 -5.56
N ALA A 142 5.17 -10.81 -6.01
CA ALA A 142 3.85 -11.20 -5.52
C ALA A 142 3.91 -11.64 -4.04
N VAL A 143 4.92 -12.44 -3.67
CA VAL A 143 5.17 -12.86 -2.29
C VAL A 143 5.50 -11.67 -1.39
N ALA A 144 6.35 -10.74 -1.84
CA ALA A 144 6.68 -9.53 -1.09
C ALA A 144 5.43 -8.67 -0.83
N ARG A 145 4.57 -8.49 -1.83
CA ARG A 145 3.28 -7.79 -1.65
C ARG A 145 2.36 -8.52 -0.67
N ALA A 146 2.31 -9.85 -0.72
CA ALA A 146 1.51 -10.64 0.22
C ALA A 146 2.01 -10.50 1.66
N ARG A 147 3.34 -10.54 1.88
CA ARG A 147 3.96 -10.31 3.19
C ARG A 147 3.66 -8.92 3.73
N LEU A 148 3.86 -7.87 2.92
CA LEU A 148 3.55 -6.49 3.31
C LEU A 148 2.07 -6.32 3.67
N ARG A 149 1.15 -6.97 2.95
CA ARG A 149 -0.28 -6.94 3.31
C ARG A 149 -0.57 -7.65 4.62
N ALA A 150 0.08 -8.78 4.90
CA ALA A 150 -0.09 -9.52 6.15
C ALA A 150 0.42 -8.71 7.36
N GLU A 151 1.57 -8.05 7.22
CA GLU A 151 2.12 -7.15 8.23
C GLU A 151 1.20 -5.95 8.48
N ALA A 152 0.74 -5.29 7.41
CA ALA A 152 -0.18 -4.15 7.52
C ALA A 152 -1.50 -4.51 8.22
N ALA A 153 -2.11 -5.66 7.87
CA ALA A 153 -3.34 -6.12 8.51
C ALA A 153 -3.14 -6.45 10.01
N THR A 154 -1.95 -6.98 10.36
CA THR A 154 -1.59 -7.24 11.76
C THR A 154 -1.46 -5.94 12.55
N GLU A 155 -0.80 -4.93 11.98
CA GLU A 155 -0.67 -3.61 12.61
C GLU A 155 -2.00 -2.86 12.71
N GLU A 156 -2.87 -2.95 11.71
CA GLU A 156 -4.23 -2.39 11.78
C GLU A 156 -5.03 -3.01 12.93
N THR A 157 -4.94 -4.34 13.08
CA THR A 157 -5.60 -5.06 14.19
C THR A 157 -5.04 -4.60 15.55
N ARG A 158 -3.72 -4.41 15.64
CA ARG A 158 -3.05 -3.93 16.86
C ARG A 158 -3.48 -2.51 17.22
N LEU A 159 -3.49 -1.59 16.26
CA LEU A 159 -3.93 -0.21 16.45
C LEU A 159 -5.41 -0.14 16.84
N THR A 160 -6.26 -0.96 16.24
CA THR A 160 -7.68 -1.06 16.60
C THR A 160 -7.85 -1.59 18.03
N ALA A 161 -7.06 -2.59 18.44
CA ALA A 161 -7.10 -3.11 19.80
C ALA A 161 -6.65 -2.06 20.84
N VAL A 162 -5.58 -1.32 20.54
CA VAL A 162 -5.05 -0.25 21.42
C VAL A 162 -6.03 0.92 21.54
N THR A 163 -6.57 1.40 20.42
CA THR A 163 -7.57 2.48 20.44
C THR A 163 -8.87 2.06 21.12
N GLY A 164 -9.34 0.84 20.90
CA GLY A 164 -10.50 0.28 21.59
C GLY A 164 -10.27 0.13 23.11
N ALA A 165 -9.07 -0.28 23.53
CA ALA A 165 -8.70 -0.31 24.95
C ALA A 165 -8.65 1.10 25.55
N GLY A 166 -8.03 2.07 24.87
CA GLY A 166 -8.00 3.47 25.29
C GLY A 166 -9.39 4.09 25.42
N ALA A 167 -10.28 3.81 24.48
CA ALA A 167 -11.67 4.27 24.54
C ALA A 167 -12.44 3.71 25.75
N ARG A 168 -12.19 2.45 26.12
CA ARG A 168 -12.77 1.85 27.33
C ARG A 168 -12.24 2.53 28.60
N VAL A 169 -10.94 2.76 28.67
CA VAL A 169 -10.32 3.46 29.83
C VAL A 169 -10.87 4.88 29.96
N ALA A 170 -10.92 5.64 28.86
CA ALA A 170 -11.45 6.99 28.86
C ALA A 170 -12.93 7.03 29.31
N ARG A 171 -13.74 6.05 28.89
CA ARG A 171 -15.13 5.93 29.33
C ARG A 171 -15.25 5.68 30.83
N VAL A 172 -14.49 4.73 31.37
CA VAL A 172 -14.50 4.43 32.82
C VAL A 172 -14.05 5.66 33.62
N GLN A 173 -13.04 6.39 33.15
CA GLN A 173 -12.61 7.63 33.80
C GLN A 173 -13.71 8.70 33.79
N ALA A 174 -14.42 8.87 32.67
CA ALA A 174 -15.55 9.80 32.58
C ALA A 174 -16.71 9.42 33.51
N GLU A 175 -17.09 8.13 33.54
CA GLU A 175 -18.12 7.61 34.44
C GLU A 175 -17.73 7.81 35.92
N THR A 176 -16.47 7.55 36.25
CA THR A 176 -15.95 7.76 37.62
C THR A 176 -15.96 9.24 38.00
N ALA A 177 -15.53 10.11 37.09
CA ALA A 177 -15.54 11.55 37.32
C ALA A 177 -16.97 12.09 37.51
N GLN A 178 -17.94 11.58 36.73
CA GLN A 178 -19.35 11.92 36.90
C GLN A 178 -19.88 11.47 38.25
N ALA A 179 -19.63 10.22 38.65
CA ALA A 179 -20.08 9.69 39.94
C ALA A 179 -19.49 10.49 41.12
N LEU A 180 -18.20 10.87 41.03
CA LEU A 180 -17.56 11.72 42.03
C LEU A 180 -18.18 13.13 42.08
N ALA A 181 -18.46 13.74 40.92
CA ALA A 181 -19.12 15.03 40.86
C ALA A 181 -20.55 15.00 41.43
N GLU A 182 -21.31 13.93 41.16
CA GLU A 182 -22.65 13.72 41.73
C GLU A 182 -22.60 13.55 43.25
N ALA A 183 -21.66 12.74 43.75
CA ALA A 183 -21.43 12.57 45.19
C ALA A 183 -21.06 13.91 45.86
N TRP A 184 -20.17 14.68 45.23
CA TRP A 184 -19.79 16.01 45.72
C TRP A 184 -20.98 16.97 45.74
N SER A 185 -21.77 17.03 44.66
CA SER A 185 -22.95 17.88 44.61
C SER A 185 -23.98 17.52 45.70
N THR A 186 -24.05 16.25 46.07
CA THR A 186 -24.94 15.75 47.12
C THR A 186 -24.44 16.16 48.50
N LEU A 187 -23.13 16.05 48.74
CA LEU A 187 -22.48 16.56 49.95
C LEU A 187 -22.64 18.08 50.10
N GLU A 188 -22.45 18.85 49.03
CA GLU A 188 -22.63 20.31 49.06
C GLU A 188 -24.09 20.70 49.32
N ARG A 189 -25.05 20.02 48.68
CA ARG A 189 -26.49 20.21 48.97
C ARG A 189 -26.83 19.89 50.43
N ALA A 190 -26.28 18.80 50.97
CA ALA A 190 -26.45 18.46 52.38
C ALA A 190 -25.83 19.52 53.31
N ARG A 191 -24.67 20.09 52.94
CA ARG A 191 -24.01 21.17 53.69
C ARG A 191 -24.83 22.46 53.70
N ALA A 192 -25.40 22.84 52.56
CA ALA A 192 -26.18 24.06 52.39
C ALA A 192 -27.61 23.97 52.97
N GLY A 193 -28.08 22.77 53.31
CA GLY A 193 -29.41 22.55 53.87
C GLY A 193 -29.55 23.01 55.32
N GLU A 194 -30.63 23.74 55.63
CA GLU A 194 -30.92 24.22 56.99
C GLU A 194 -31.13 23.10 58.02
N GLU A 195 -31.64 21.94 57.59
CA GLU A 195 -31.86 20.74 58.41
C GLU A 195 -30.54 20.22 59.02
N THR A 196 -29.46 20.20 58.23
CA THR A 196 -28.14 19.73 58.66
C THR A 196 -27.52 20.70 59.69
N GLY A 197 -27.68 22.01 59.47
CA GLY A 197 -27.28 23.04 60.43
C GLY A 197 -28.05 22.93 61.75
N ARG A 198 -29.37 22.66 61.70
CA ARG A 198 -30.19 22.39 62.89
C ARG A 198 -29.74 21.13 63.63
N ALA A 199 -29.48 20.04 62.90
CA ALA A 199 -29.01 18.79 63.49
C ALA A 199 -27.66 18.97 64.20
N LEU A 200 -26.68 19.62 63.55
CA LEU A 200 -25.37 19.90 64.16
C LEU A 200 -25.49 20.81 65.39
N THR A 201 -26.29 21.87 65.32
CA THR A 201 -26.50 22.82 66.44
C THR A 201 -27.21 22.16 67.63
N SER A 202 -28.14 21.24 67.38
CA SER A 202 -28.85 20.51 68.44
C SER A 202 -27.93 19.62 69.28
N VAL A 203 -26.86 19.11 68.67
CA VAL A 203 -25.85 18.27 69.32
C VAL A 203 -24.78 19.13 70.01
N THR A 204 -24.28 20.18 69.35
CA THR A 204 -23.19 21.01 69.90
C THR A 204 -23.65 22.03 70.94
N GLY A 205 -24.88 22.53 70.86
CA GLY A 205 -25.40 23.56 71.77
C GLY A 205 -25.43 23.15 73.26
N ARG A 206 -25.45 21.84 73.56
CA ARG A 206 -25.36 21.32 74.94
C ARG A 206 -23.94 21.22 75.48
N VAL A 207 -22.93 21.18 74.62
CA VAL A 207 -21.53 20.87 74.99
C VAL A 207 -20.65 22.12 74.95
N THR A 208 -20.92 23.06 74.03
CA THR A 208 -20.17 24.33 73.90
C THR A 208 -21.10 25.49 73.51
N PRO A 209 -21.69 26.21 74.49
CA PRO A 209 -22.57 27.34 74.22
C PRO A 209 -21.83 28.49 73.50
N GLY A 210 -22.44 29.07 72.47
CA GLY A 210 -21.90 30.23 71.75
C GLY A 210 -20.98 29.92 70.55
N VAL A 211 -20.73 28.64 70.24
CA VAL A 211 -19.95 28.24 69.06
C VAL A 211 -20.88 27.77 67.93
N THR A 212 -20.81 28.43 66.77
CA THR A 212 -21.47 27.94 65.54
C THR A 212 -20.72 26.72 65.00
N PRO A 213 -21.34 25.52 64.95
CA PRO A 213 -20.72 24.36 64.34
C PRO A 213 -20.50 24.59 62.84
N ARG A 214 -19.30 24.27 62.36
CA ARG A 214 -18.96 24.34 60.93
C ARG A 214 -18.55 22.94 60.47
N TRP A 215 -19.21 22.47 59.43
CA TRP A 215 -18.77 21.29 58.69
C TRP A 215 -18.02 21.76 57.44
N GLU A 216 -16.74 21.40 57.34
CA GLU A 216 -15.88 21.68 56.21
C GLU A 216 -15.77 20.43 55.34
N LEU A 217 -15.95 20.60 54.03
CA LEU A 217 -15.80 19.50 53.08
C LEU A 217 -14.31 19.17 52.89
N PRO A 218 -13.94 17.88 52.81
CA PRO A 218 -12.56 17.50 52.58
C PRO A 218 -12.10 17.96 51.18
N VAL A 219 -11.01 18.73 51.12
CA VAL A 219 -10.40 19.14 49.86
C VAL A 219 -9.65 17.95 49.27
N TRP A 220 -10.05 17.50 48.07
CA TRP A 220 -9.31 16.48 47.35
C TRP A 220 -8.01 17.09 46.81
N GLY A 221 -6.88 16.64 47.35
CA GLY A 221 -5.55 16.93 46.80
C GLY A 221 -5.21 16.03 45.60
N PRO A 222 -4.11 16.30 44.88
CA PRO A 222 -3.66 15.43 43.81
C PRO A 222 -3.44 14.01 44.35
N LEU A 223 -4.17 13.04 43.79
CA LEU A 223 -4.02 11.63 44.14
C LEU A 223 -2.67 11.13 43.60
N GLU A 224 -1.86 10.49 44.45
CA GLU A 224 -0.73 9.70 43.98
C GLU A 224 -1.23 8.69 42.94
N PRO A 225 -0.64 8.62 41.74
CA PRO A 225 -1.00 7.61 40.77
C PRO A 225 -0.72 6.23 41.38
N VAL A 226 -1.78 5.46 41.59
CA VAL A 226 -1.68 4.05 41.99
C VAL A 226 -0.90 3.33 40.89
N ALA A 227 0.27 2.81 41.23
CA ALA A 227 1.08 2.03 40.30
C ALA A 227 0.24 0.90 39.72
N ALA A 228 0.21 0.80 38.39
CA ALA A 228 -0.46 -0.31 37.71
C ALA A 228 0.08 -1.64 38.27
N PRO A 229 -0.77 -2.67 38.47
CA PRO A 229 -0.30 -3.96 38.93
C PRO A 229 0.77 -4.45 37.96
N ALA A 230 1.97 -4.70 38.47
CA ALA A 230 3.10 -5.17 37.69
C ALA A 230 2.68 -6.46 36.97
N LEU A 231 2.57 -6.40 35.64
CA LEU A 231 2.45 -7.57 34.78
C LEU A 231 3.76 -8.39 34.74
N GLU A 232 4.77 -7.96 35.47
CA GLU A 232 6.07 -8.58 35.61
C GLU A 232 6.19 -9.21 37.00
N GLY A 233 5.65 -10.43 37.15
CA GLY A 233 6.27 -11.37 38.09
C GLY A 233 7.71 -11.68 37.65
N PRO A 234 8.52 -12.34 38.50
CA PRO A 234 9.93 -12.58 38.22
C PRO A 234 10.11 -13.14 36.80
N ALA A 235 10.91 -12.45 35.99
CA ALA A 235 11.06 -12.74 34.57
C ALA A 235 11.75 -14.10 34.39
N LEU A 236 10.95 -15.17 34.33
CA LEU A 236 11.42 -16.50 33.95
C LEU A 236 12.13 -16.39 32.60
N SER A 237 13.37 -16.86 32.53
CA SER A 237 14.07 -17.08 31.26
C SER A 237 13.27 -18.07 30.39
N ASP A 238 13.51 -18.06 29.08
CA ASP A 238 12.79 -18.98 28.18
C ASP A 238 13.06 -20.45 28.53
N THR A 239 14.26 -20.78 29.03
CA THR A 239 14.62 -22.12 29.53
C THR A 239 13.87 -22.51 30.80
N GLU A 240 13.70 -21.59 31.75
CA GLU A 240 12.93 -21.84 32.97
C GLU A 240 11.43 -21.96 32.65
N LEU A 241 10.94 -21.16 31.70
CA LEU A 241 9.57 -21.23 31.22
C LEU A 241 9.29 -22.57 30.54
N ASP A 242 10.21 -23.07 29.72
CA ASP A 242 10.07 -24.36 29.05
C ASP A 242 10.04 -25.52 30.06
N ALA A 243 10.96 -25.52 31.04
CA ALA A 243 11.01 -26.52 32.09
C ALA A 243 9.72 -26.55 32.93
N LEU A 244 9.25 -25.38 33.35
CA LEU A 244 8.03 -25.25 34.15
C LEU A 244 6.77 -25.65 33.36
N VAL A 245 6.71 -25.31 32.07
CA VAL A 245 5.61 -25.73 31.19
C VAL A 245 5.59 -27.25 31.02
N ASP A 246 6.74 -27.90 30.86
CA ASP A 246 6.82 -29.36 30.74
C ASP A 246 6.44 -30.08 32.04
N GLU A 247 6.90 -29.57 33.18
CA GLU A 247 6.55 -30.08 34.50
C GLU A 247 5.03 -30.03 34.72
N ILE A 248 4.40 -28.88 34.48
CA ILE A 248 2.95 -28.74 34.65
C ILE A 248 2.21 -29.65 33.66
N ARG A 249 2.66 -29.74 32.40
CA ARG A 249 2.06 -30.59 31.36
C ARG A 249 2.05 -32.06 31.77
N THR A 250 3.18 -32.55 32.28
CA THR A 250 3.39 -33.96 32.63
C THR A 250 2.98 -34.31 34.06
N SER A 251 2.51 -33.33 34.85
CA SER A 251 1.99 -33.53 36.21
C SER A 251 0.80 -34.50 36.34
N ARG A 252 0.17 -34.88 35.22
CA ARG A 252 -0.90 -35.89 35.17
C ARG A 252 -0.71 -36.84 34.00
N THR A 253 -1.28 -38.02 34.13
CA THR A 253 -1.42 -39.01 33.06
C THR A 253 -2.90 -39.21 32.76
N PRO A 254 -3.39 -38.95 31.53
CA PRO A 254 -2.64 -38.42 30.37
C PRO A 254 -2.16 -36.96 30.57
N PRO A 255 -1.16 -36.50 29.79
CA PRO A 255 -0.63 -35.13 29.89
C PRO A 255 -1.73 -34.08 29.69
N LEU A 256 -1.61 -32.96 30.40
CA LEU A 256 -2.61 -31.88 30.35
C LEU A 256 -2.71 -31.26 28.96
N SER A 257 -3.90 -30.77 28.61
CA SER A 257 -4.06 -29.90 27.44
C SER A 257 -3.45 -28.51 27.68
N TYR A 258 -3.16 -27.77 26.60
CA TYR A 258 -2.63 -26.40 26.70
C TYR A 258 -3.49 -25.50 27.60
N ARG A 259 -4.82 -25.61 27.49
CA ARG A 259 -5.77 -24.79 28.26
C ARG A 259 -5.69 -25.07 29.77
N GLU A 260 -5.55 -26.34 30.14
CA GLU A 260 -5.43 -26.76 31.55
C GLU A 260 -4.06 -26.40 32.12
N MET A 261 -2.99 -26.59 31.35
CA MET A 261 -1.65 -26.14 31.70
C MET A 261 -1.62 -24.63 31.95
N ALA A 262 -2.14 -23.82 31.02
CA ALA A 262 -2.14 -22.36 31.13
C ALA A 262 -2.98 -21.86 32.33
N ALA A 263 -4.08 -22.54 32.66
CA ALA A 263 -4.86 -22.24 33.85
C ALA A 263 -4.07 -22.51 35.14
N ARG A 264 -3.36 -23.64 35.22
CA ARG A 264 -2.53 -23.99 36.38
C ARG A 264 -1.31 -23.12 36.54
N PHE A 265 -0.63 -22.79 35.43
CA PHE A 265 0.50 -21.87 35.42
C PHE A 265 0.13 -20.52 36.06
N ARG A 266 -1.04 -19.97 35.70
CA ARG A 266 -1.54 -18.72 36.30
C ARG A 266 -2.03 -18.91 37.74
N ALA A 267 -2.68 -20.02 38.05
CA ALA A 267 -3.13 -20.31 39.41
C ALA A 267 -1.97 -20.49 40.41
N ALA A 268 -0.81 -20.95 39.94
CA ALA A 268 0.43 -21.03 40.70
C ALA A 268 1.14 -19.67 40.87
N GLY A 269 0.57 -18.57 40.36
CA GLY A 269 1.12 -17.23 40.51
C GLY A 269 2.19 -16.85 39.49
N HIS A 270 2.44 -17.68 38.47
CA HIS A 270 3.39 -17.35 37.42
C HIS A 270 2.76 -16.41 36.37
N SER A 271 3.56 -15.46 35.89
CA SER A 271 3.18 -14.50 34.86
C SER A 271 4.08 -14.63 33.63
N ALA A 272 3.47 -14.81 32.46
CA ALA A 272 4.14 -14.74 31.16
C ALA A 272 3.14 -14.22 30.12
N SER A 273 3.64 -13.53 29.09
CA SER A 273 2.79 -13.13 27.96
C SER A 273 2.27 -14.37 27.25
N GLU A 274 1.02 -14.31 26.75
CA GLU A 274 0.39 -15.42 26.02
C GLU A 274 1.24 -15.89 24.83
N VAL A 275 1.95 -14.97 24.17
CA VAL A 275 2.88 -15.26 23.07
C VAL A 275 4.05 -16.13 23.54
N ARG A 276 4.70 -15.75 24.66
CA ARG A 276 5.82 -16.53 25.22
C ARG A 276 5.35 -17.89 25.71
N LEU A 277 4.20 -17.96 26.39
CA LEU A 277 3.64 -19.21 26.89
C LEU A 277 3.27 -20.19 25.76
N ARG A 278 2.73 -19.69 24.64
CA ARG A 278 2.47 -20.52 23.44
C ARG A 278 3.76 -20.97 22.74
N ALA A 279 4.77 -20.12 22.69
CA ALA A 279 6.06 -20.48 22.12
C ALA A 279 6.73 -21.60 22.93
N ALA A 280 6.73 -21.49 24.26
CA ALA A 280 7.21 -22.52 25.17
C ALA A 280 6.44 -23.84 25.00
N TRP A 281 5.11 -23.78 24.99
CA TRP A 281 4.27 -24.94 24.74
C TRP A 281 4.61 -25.66 23.42
N LYS A 282 4.83 -24.91 22.33
CA LYS A 282 5.22 -25.50 21.04
C LYS A 282 6.57 -26.19 21.07
N ARG A 283 7.53 -25.68 21.86
CA ARG A 283 8.86 -26.31 21.99
C ARG A 283 8.80 -27.61 22.79
N VAL A 284 7.96 -27.64 23.81
CA VAL A 284 7.86 -28.75 24.77
C VAL A 284 6.90 -29.87 24.33
N ALA A 285 5.87 -29.52 23.56
CA ALA A 285 4.84 -30.46 23.09
C ALA A 285 5.02 -30.93 21.64
N ALA A 286 6.05 -30.45 20.93
CA ALA A 286 6.49 -31.01 19.65
C ALA A 286 7.18 -32.36 19.85
#